data_AF-A0A6J5JNU6-F1
#
_entry.id   AF-A0A6J5JNU6-F1
#
_cell.length_a   1.000
_cell.length_b   1.000
_cell.length_c   1.000
_cell.angle_alpha   90.00
_cell.angle_beta   90.00
_cell.angle_gamma   90.00
#
_symmetry.space_group_name_H-M   'P 1'
#
loop_
_entity.id
_entity.type
_entity.pdbx_description
1 polymer ?
#
loop_
_entity_poly.entity_id
_entity_poly.type
_entity_poly.pdbx_seq_one_letter_code
_entity_poly.pdbx_strand_id
1 'polypeptide(L)' 'MIEAVRAWARTIGVDKVHLTVLEDNERAIGFYEHNGWQLAGIETSRIGQTEVTDRIHAIQA' A
#
# COMPACT_ATOMS: atom_id res chain seq x y z
N MET A 1 -9.63 -9.73 4.17
CA MET A 1 -8.30 -9.62 3.53
C MET A 1 -7.39 -8.70 4.32
N ILE A 2 -7.75 -7.42 4.58
CA ILE A 2 -6.88 -6.49 5.33
C ILE A 2 -6.60 -6.95 6.76
N GLU A 3 -7.61 -7.46 7.47
CA GLU A 3 -7.37 -8.05 8.81
C GLU A 3 -6.44 -9.27 8.79
N ALA A 4 -6.41 -10.04 7.70
CA ALA A 4 -5.46 -11.14 7.57
C ALA A 4 -4.02 -10.62 7.39
N VAL A 5 -3.83 -9.50 6.68
CA VAL A 5 -2.53 -8.82 6.55
C VAL A 5 -2.04 -8.29 7.91
N ARG A 6 -2.93 -7.63 8.67
CA ARG A 6 -2.64 -7.17 10.04
C ARG A 6 -2.26 -8.33 10.96
N ALA A 7 -3.08 -9.39 10.96
CA ALA A 7 -2.81 -10.58 11.76
C ALA A 7 -1.46 -11.22 11.41
N TRP A 8 -1.17 -11.38 10.11
CA TRP A 8 0.12 -11.90 9.64
C TRP A 8 1.29 -11.01 10.08
N ALA A 9 1.19 -9.69 9.94
CA ALA A 9 2.24 -8.76 10.39
C ALA A 9 2.55 -8.92 11.88
N ARG A 10 1.52 -9.02 12.73
CA ARG A 10 1.68 -9.33 14.16
C ARG A 10 2.36 -10.69 14.39
N THR A 11 2.07 -11.72 13.58
CA THR A 11 2.70 -13.05 13.76
C THR A 11 4.21 -13.05 13.50
N ILE A 12 4.71 -12.13 12.68
CA ILE A 12 6.13 -11.99 12.38
C ILE A 12 6.80 -10.86 13.19
N GLY A 13 6.07 -10.26 14.13
CA GLY A 13 6.58 -9.21 15.02
C GLY A 13 6.83 -7.86 14.35
N VAL A 14 6.08 -7.53 13.29
CA VAL A 14 6.15 -6.22 12.63
C VAL A 14 4.85 -5.44 12.83
N ASP A 15 4.97 -4.17 13.21
CA ASP A 15 3.82 -3.32 13.57
C ASP A 15 3.31 -2.45 12.42
N LYS A 16 3.99 -2.46 11.27
CA LYS A 16 3.64 -1.61 10.13
C LYS A 16 3.88 -2.33 8.81
N VAL A 17 2.89 -2.30 7.94
CA VAL A 17 2.98 -2.83 6.57
C VAL A 17 2.89 -1.68 5.59
N HIS A 18 3.71 -1.74 4.54
CA HIS A 18 3.65 -0.81 3.41
C HIS A 18 3.23 -1.57 2.15
N LEU A 19 2.53 -0.88 1.26
CA LEU A 19 2.25 -1.31 -0.09
C LEU A 19 2.44 -0.16 -1.06
N THR A 20 2.65 -0.50 -2.32
CA THR A 20 2.74 0.46 -3.41
C THR A 20 1.59 0.22 -4.38
N VAL A 21 0.97 1.29 -4.86
CA VAL A 21 -0.11 1.25 -5.85
C VAL A 21 0.11 2.36 -6.88
N LEU A 22 -0.09 2.05 -8.16
CA LEU A 22 -0.02 3.04 -9.23
C LEU A 22 -0.98 4.20 -8.94
N GLU A 23 -0.52 5.43 -9.15
CA GLU A 23 -1.28 6.65 -8.89
C GLU A 23 -2.63 6.65 -9.62
N ASP A 24 -2.67 6.12 -10.84
CA ASP A 24 -3.88 6.08 -11.67
C ASP A 24 -4.84 4.92 -11.31
N ASN A 25 -4.48 4.07 -10.34
CA ASN A 25 -5.35 2.97 -9.89
C ASN A 25 -6.30 3.43 -8.78
N GLU A 26 -7.18 4.38 -9.12
CA GLU A 26 -8.13 5.01 -8.20
C GLU A 26 -8.97 3.98 -7.44
N ARG A 27 -9.34 2.87 -8.09
CA ARG A 27 -10.14 1.80 -7.46
C ARG A 27 -9.37 1.10 -6.34
N ALA A 28 -8.10 0.78 -6.57
CA ALA A 28 -7.27 0.16 -5.55
C ALA A 28 -6.95 1.14 -4.42
N ILE A 29 -6.64 2.39 -4.76
CA ILE A 29 -6.42 3.47 -3.77
C ILE A 29 -7.64 3.60 -2.86
N GLY A 30 -8.83 3.77 -3.44
CA GLY A 30 -10.07 3.87 -2.67
C GLY A 30 -10.35 2.63 -1.81
N PHE A 31 -10.04 1.43 -2.32
CA PHE A 31 -10.11 0.21 -1.52
C PHE A 31 -9.17 0.25 -0.31
N TYR A 32 -7.90 0.61 -0.49
CA TYR A 32 -6.93 0.65 0.60
C TYR A 32 -7.27 1.74 1.63
N GLU A 33 -7.53 2.96 1.19
CA GLU A 33 -7.86 4.08 2.09
C GLU A 33 -9.15 3.78 2.89
N HIS A 34 -10.18 3.23 2.23
CA HIS A 34 -11.41 2.81 2.92
C HIS A 34 -11.16 1.74 3.99
N ASN A 35 -10.14 0.91 3.83
CA ASN A 35 -9.76 -0.12 4.80
C ASN A 35 -8.65 0.33 5.77
N GLY A 36 -8.44 1.64 5.92
CA GLY A 36 -7.59 2.22 6.96
C GLY A 36 -6.10 2.27 6.62
N TRP A 37 -5.74 2.06 5.35
CA TRP A 37 -4.40 2.41 4.87
C TRP A 37 -4.30 3.92 4.73
N GLN A 38 -3.09 4.46 4.91
CA GLN A 38 -2.82 5.89 4.84
C GLN A 38 -1.69 6.16 3.86
N LEU A 39 -1.81 7.23 3.06
CA LEU A 39 -0.74 7.68 2.18
C LEU A 39 0.51 8.01 3.02
N ALA A 40 1.61 7.34 2.69
CA ALA A 40 2.90 7.46 3.37
C ALA A 40 3.99 8.08 2.48
N GLY A 41 3.80 8.06 1.15
CA GLY A 41 4.74 8.64 0.21
C GLY A 41 4.29 8.51 -1.25
N ILE A 42 5.03 9.17 -2.12
CA ILE A 42 4.88 9.09 -3.58
C ILE A 42 6.28 8.87 -4.14
N GLU A 43 6.42 7.94 -5.08
CA GLU A 43 7.69 7.65 -5.75
C GLU A 43 7.49 7.51 -7.25
N THR A 44 8.56 7.74 -8.01
CA THR A 44 8.61 7.43 -9.43
C THR A 44 9.31 6.10 -9.63
N SER A 45 8.66 5.18 -10.33
CA SER A 45 9.21 3.85 -10.64
C SER A 45 9.09 3.55 -12.14
N ARG A 46 9.40 2.31 -12.54
CA ARG A 46 9.24 1.86 -13.92
C ARG A 46 8.53 0.52 -13.98
N ILE A 47 7.52 0.43 -14.85
CA ILE A 47 6.96 -0.84 -15.32
C ILE A 47 7.53 -1.12 -16.71
N GLY A 48 8.50 -2.04 -16.77
CA GLY A 48 9.28 -2.28 -17.98
C GLY A 48 10.06 -1.01 -18.38
N GLN A 49 9.72 -0.44 -19.54
CA GLN A 49 10.32 0.81 -20.03
C GLN A 49 9.43 2.04 -19.83
N THR A 50 8.29 1.89 -19.16
CA THR A 50 7.36 2.98 -18.88
C THR A 50 7.62 3.51 -17.48
N GLU A 51 7.93 4.80 -17.38
CA GLU A 51 7.97 5.50 -16.09
C GLU A 51 6.55 5.67 -15.55
N VAL A 52 6.36 5.43 -14.26
CA VAL A 52 5.06 5.51 -13.58
C VAL A 52 5.22 6.22 -12.24
N THR A 53 4.14 6.84 -11.77
CA THR A 53 4.04 7.36 -10.41
C THR A 53 3.32 6.35 -9.53
N ASP A 54 3.91 6.08 -8.38
CA ASP A 54 3.44 5.15 -7.38
C ASP A 54 3.11 5.88 -6.09
N ARG A 55 2.04 5.45 -5.43
CA ARG A 55 1.67 5.89 -4.08
C ARG A 55 1.97 4.80 -3.08
N ILE A 56 2.81 5.12 -2.11
CA ILE A 56 3.13 4.25 -0.98
C ILE A 56 2.06 4.47 0.09
N HIS A 57 1.37 3.41 0.47
CA HIS A 57 0.43 3.43 1.58
C HIS A 57 0.94 2.56 2.73
N ALA A 58 0.59 2.94 3.96
CA ALA A 58 0.92 2.20 5.15
C ALA A 58 -0.28 1.92 6.03
N ILE A 59 -0.22 0.82 6.76
CA ILE A 59 -1.19 0.45 7.78
C ILE A 59 -0.45 -0.11 9.00
N GLN A 60 -0.99 0.14 10.18
CA GLN A 60 -0.50 -0.51 11.40
C GLN A 60 -0.94 -1.98 11.43
N ALA A 61 -0.18 -2.86 12.06
CA ALA A 61 -0.56 -4.25 12.27
C ALA A 61 -1.61 -4.39 13.37
#